data_AF-A0A7K3DDS7-F1
#
_entry.id   AF-A0A7K3DDS7-F1
#
_cell.length_a   1.000
_cell.length_b   1.000
_cell.length_c   1.000
_cell.angle_alpha   90.00
_cell.angle_beta   90.00
_cell.angle_gamma   90.00
#
_symmetry.space_group_name_H-M   'P 1'
#
loop_
_entity.id
_entity.type
_entity.pdbx_description
1 polymer ?
#
loop_
_entity_poly.entity_id
_entity_poly.type
_entity_poly.pdbx_seq_one_letter_code
_entity_poly.pdbx_strand_id
1 'polypeptide(L)'
;MPIPGIPSDTPTRADLIDHLVRTRIAGDVATPRENNLSHYRKLANGDRHFWLGLELGDRWTDEQDVLAVMAERCGVVDDPEHRHGQDTIDPELTVDALERMAARLHKAAEDRQSVLFATGHPGGLLDVHRATAAALRAAGCEIVVIPEGLATEEGMVF
;
A
#
# COMPACT_ATOMS: atom_id res chain seq x y z
N MET A 1 -5.03 14.44 -26.91
CA MET A 1 -3.76 14.43 -27.68
C MET A 1 -2.74 13.73 -26.80
N PRO A 2 -2.22 12.56 -27.18
CA PRO A 2 -1.19 11.88 -26.38
C PRO A 2 0.06 12.76 -26.29
N ILE A 3 0.73 12.76 -25.14
CA ILE A 3 2.00 13.46 -24.94
C ILE A 3 3.04 12.81 -25.86
N PRO A 4 3.62 13.53 -26.85
CA PRO A 4 4.60 12.93 -27.76
C PRO A 4 5.94 12.72 -27.04
N GLY A 5 6.50 11.50 -27.12
CA GLY A 5 7.94 11.29 -26.97
C GLY A 5 8.46 10.62 -25.70
N ILE A 6 7.63 9.98 -24.86
CA ILE A 6 8.16 9.00 -23.90
C ILE A 6 8.17 7.64 -24.64
N PRO A 7 9.34 7.02 -24.90
CA PRO A 7 9.37 5.64 -25.39
C PRO A 7 8.55 4.77 -24.44
N SER A 8 7.75 3.84 -24.98
CA SER A 8 6.97 2.91 -24.17
C SER A 8 7.90 1.87 -23.52
N ASP A 9 8.68 2.32 -22.54
CA ASP A 9 9.49 1.50 -21.62
C ASP A 9 8.66 1.05 -20.41
N THR A 10 7.32 1.17 -20.49
CA THR A 10 6.44 0.64 -19.45
C THR A 10 6.55 -0.88 -19.45
N PRO A 11 6.98 -1.50 -18.33
CA PRO A 11 7.11 -2.95 -18.25
C PRO A 11 5.77 -3.63 -18.54
N THR A 12 5.81 -4.79 -19.18
CA THR A 12 4.61 -5.61 -19.30
C THR A 12 4.21 -6.12 -17.91
N ARG A 13 2.96 -6.60 -17.79
CA ARG A 13 2.50 -7.28 -16.57
C ARG A 13 3.46 -8.39 -16.14
N ALA A 14 3.90 -9.21 -17.10
CA ALA A 14 4.82 -10.31 -16.85
C ALA A 14 6.19 -9.81 -16.33
N ASP A 15 6.73 -8.75 -16.94
CA ASP A 15 7.99 -8.14 -16.50
C ASP A 15 7.89 -7.61 -15.06
N LEU A 16 6.74 -7.02 -14.71
CA LEU A 16 6.51 -6.49 -13.37
C LEU A 16 6.39 -7.61 -12.33
N ILE A 17 5.63 -8.67 -12.62
CA ILE A 17 5.51 -9.84 -11.74
C ILE A 17 6.88 -10.47 -11.49
N ASP A 18 7.63 -10.71 -12.57
CA ASP A 18 8.98 -11.28 -12.51
C ASP A 18 9.93 -10.37 -11.72
N HIS A 19 9.84 -9.03 -11.87
CA HIS A 19 10.57 -8.10 -11.02
C HIS A 19 10.18 -8.20 -9.54
N LEU A 20 8.90 -8.20 -9.22
CA LEU A 20 8.39 -8.27 -7.84
C LEU A 20 8.87 -9.53 -7.12
N VAL A 21 8.84 -10.68 -7.81
CA VAL A 21 9.28 -11.97 -7.26
C VAL A 21 10.79 -12.01 -7.10
N ARG A 22 11.57 -11.66 -8.13
CA ARG A 22 13.04 -11.70 -8.05
C ARG A 22 13.62 -10.75 -7.00
N THR A 23 12.95 -9.62 -6.77
CA THR A 23 13.36 -8.63 -5.76
C THR A 23 12.75 -8.88 -4.39
N ARG A 24 11.90 -9.91 -4.24
CA ARG A 24 11.21 -10.26 -2.99
C ARG A 24 10.33 -9.16 -2.42
N ILE A 25 9.79 -8.31 -3.30
CA ILE A 25 8.70 -7.38 -2.96
C ILE A 25 7.39 -8.16 -2.85
N ALA A 26 7.20 -9.17 -3.71
CA ALA A 26 6.15 -10.18 -3.63
C ALA A 26 6.75 -11.58 -3.87
N GLY A 27 5.92 -12.63 -3.81
CA GLY A 27 6.39 -14.02 -3.65
C GLY A 27 6.87 -14.25 -2.22
N ASP A 28 8.00 -14.94 -2.06
CA ASP A 28 8.65 -15.12 -0.75
C ASP A 28 9.27 -13.79 -0.30
N VAL A 29 8.55 -13.04 0.53
CA VAL A 29 8.99 -11.73 1.04
C VAL A 29 9.96 -11.91 2.21
N ALA A 30 10.72 -10.88 2.61
CA ALA A 30 11.66 -11.01 3.73
C ALA A 30 10.99 -11.15 5.12
N THR A 31 9.75 -10.67 5.26
CA THR A 31 9.02 -10.66 6.54
C THR A 31 8.63 -12.09 6.95
N PRO A 32 8.99 -12.54 8.17
CA PRO A 32 8.57 -13.84 8.67
C PRO A 32 7.07 -13.89 9.02
N ARG A 33 6.48 -15.08 8.92
CA ARG A 33 5.08 -15.35 9.25
C ARG A 33 4.74 -14.98 10.70
N GLU A 34 5.64 -15.25 11.65
CA GLU A 34 5.48 -14.91 13.07
C GLU A 34 5.28 -13.41 13.29
N ASN A 35 6.02 -12.59 12.52
CA ASN A 35 5.93 -11.14 12.62
C ASN A 35 4.56 -10.65 12.13
N ASN A 36 4.09 -11.18 10.99
CA ASN A 36 2.78 -10.83 10.44
C ASN A 36 1.65 -11.25 11.39
N LEU A 37 1.67 -12.48 11.92
CA LEU A 37 0.68 -12.93 12.91
C LEU A 37 0.69 -12.06 14.18
N SER A 38 1.88 -11.64 14.64
CA SER A 38 1.96 -10.70 15.76
C SER A 38 1.31 -9.36 15.43
N HIS A 39 1.47 -8.85 14.21
CA HIS A 39 0.85 -7.59 13.79
C HIS A 39 -0.67 -7.72 13.65
N TYR A 40 -1.14 -8.84 13.10
CA TYR A 40 -2.57 -9.15 12.97
C TYR A 40 -3.24 -9.19 14.34
N ARG A 41 -2.60 -9.84 15.31
CA ARG A 41 -3.10 -9.88 16.70
C ARG A 41 -3.17 -8.50 17.34
N LYS A 42 -2.13 -7.67 17.18
CA LYS A 42 -2.12 -6.30 17.73
C LYS A 42 -3.20 -5.43 17.10
N LEU A 43 -3.37 -5.55 15.78
CA LEU A 43 -4.40 -4.86 15.03
C LEU A 43 -5.81 -5.23 15.52
N ALA A 44 -6.11 -6.53 15.64
CA ALA A 44 -7.40 -7.04 16.12
C ALA A 44 -7.68 -6.65 17.58
N ASN A 45 -6.66 -6.62 18.44
CA ASN A 45 -6.79 -6.26 19.86
C ASN A 45 -6.84 -4.75 20.13
N GLY A 46 -6.93 -3.91 19.09
CA GLY A 46 -7.10 -2.46 19.26
C GLY A 46 -5.81 -1.69 19.60
N ASP A 47 -4.63 -2.24 19.29
CA ASP A 47 -3.38 -1.49 19.44
C ASP A 47 -3.35 -0.33 18.43
N ARG A 48 -3.56 0.90 18.93
CA ARG A 48 -3.65 2.12 18.13
C ARG A 48 -2.42 2.37 17.27
N HIS A 49 -1.24 1.90 17.69
CA HIS A 49 -0.03 2.01 16.87
C HIS A 49 -0.17 1.26 15.54
N PHE A 50 -0.89 0.14 15.53
CA PHE A 50 -1.13 -0.69 14.35
C PHE A 50 -2.38 -0.28 13.56
N TRP A 51 -3.20 0.64 14.08
CA TRP A 51 -4.37 1.17 13.38
C TRP A 51 -4.01 2.23 12.35
N LEU A 52 -2.77 2.73 12.36
CA LEU A 52 -2.24 3.68 11.38
C LEU A 52 -3.11 4.93 11.23
N GLY A 53 -3.69 5.39 12.34
CA GLY A 53 -4.57 6.57 12.40
C GLY A 53 -6.00 6.35 11.88
N LEU A 54 -6.41 5.12 11.63
CA LEU A 54 -7.77 4.77 11.24
C LEU A 54 -8.61 4.37 12.46
N GLU A 55 -9.90 4.67 12.41
CA GLU A 55 -10.88 4.16 13.39
C GLU A 55 -11.51 2.88 12.83
N LEU A 56 -11.10 1.72 13.35
CA LEU A 56 -11.49 0.41 12.80
C LEU A 56 -12.63 -0.26 13.57
N GLY A 57 -12.99 0.26 14.75
CA GLY A 57 -14.08 -0.25 15.59
C GLY A 57 -13.92 -1.73 15.96
N ASP A 58 -15.04 -2.40 16.19
CA ASP A 58 -15.09 -3.83 16.59
C ASP A 58 -15.14 -4.77 15.36
N ARG A 59 -14.48 -4.40 14.27
CA ARG A 59 -14.51 -5.12 12.98
C ARG A 59 -13.94 -6.54 13.08
N TRP A 60 -13.01 -6.78 14.01
CA TRP A 60 -12.26 -8.03 14.13
C TRP A 60 -12.29 -8.53 15.56
N THR A 61 -12.51 -9.84 15.72
CA THR A 61 -12.51 -10.53 17.02
C THR A 61 -11.11 -10.96 17.39
N ASP A 62 -10.35 -11.50 16.43
CA ASP A 62 -8.98 -11.96 16.62
C ASP A 62 -8.14 -11.86 15.34
N GLU A 63 -6.91 -12.39 15.40
CA GLU A 63 -5.97 -12.36 14.28
C GLU A 63 -6.41 -13.18 13.06
N GLN A 64 -7.33 -14.14 13.21
CA GLN A 64 -7.83 -14.95 12.10
C GLN A 64 -8.73 -14.11 11.18
N ASP A 65 -9.51 -13.19 11.75
CA ASP A 65 -10.32 -12.26 10.95
C ASP A 65 -9.44 -11.31 10.13
N VAL A 66 -8.28 -10.91 10.68
CA VAL A 66 -7.28 -10.13 9.94
C VAL A 66 -6.58 -11.01 8.90
N LEU A 67 -6.20 -12.25 9.23
CA LEU A 67 -5.60 -13.20 8.30
C LEU A 67 -6.49 -13.42 7.08
N ALA A 68 -7.80 -13.59 7.27
CA ALA A 68 -8.75 -13.75 6.17
C ALA A 68 -8.72 -12.56 5.19
N VAL A 69 -8.60 -11.33 5.72
CA VAL A 69 -8.48 -10.12 4.89
C VAL A 69 -7.15 -10.09 4.15
N MET A 70 -6.07 -10.49 4.81
CA MET A 70 -4.74 -10.53 4.20
C MET A 70 -4.63 -11.63 3.13
N ALA A 71 -5.30 -12.77 3.33
CA ALA A 71 -5.42 -13.81 2.32
C ALA A 71 -6.21 -13.30 1.11
N GLU A 72 -7.36 -12.65 1.33
CA GLU A 72 -8.18 -12.08 0.26
C GLU A 72 -7.45 -10.98 -0.52
N ARG A 73 -6.76 -10.06 0.17
CA ARG A 73 -6.23 -8.82 -0.42
C ARG A 73 -4.79 -8.92 -0.86
N CYS A 74 -3.99 -9.73 -0.17
CA CYS A 74 -2.55 -9.87 -0.40
C CYS A 74 -2.15 -11.28 -0.81
N GLY A 75 -3.05 -12.28 -0.73
CA GLY A 75 -2.74 -13.66 -1.10
C GLY A 75 -1.70 -14.33 -0.20
N VAL A 76 -1.66 -13.97 1.08
CA VAL A 76 -0.87 -14.71 2.07
C VAL A 76 -1.47 -16.11 2.26
N VAL A 77 -0.67 -17.09 2.73
CA VAL A 77 -1.18 -18.43 3.05
C VAL A 77 -2.25 -18.34 4.15
N ASP A 78 -3.45 -18.83 3.85
CA ASP A 78 -4.66 -18.75 4.70
C ASP A 78 -4.76 -19.86 5.75
N ASP A 79 -3.92 -20.89 5.66
CA ASP A 79 -3.81 -21.94 6.67
C ASP A 79 -3.46 -21.35 8.04
N PRO A 80 -4.35 -21.44 9.04
CA PRO A 80 -4.03 -21.03 10.38
C PRO A 80 -2.79 -21.75 10.88
N GLU A 81 -2.65 -23.06 10.65
CA GLU A 81 -1.56 -23.84 11.24
C GLU A 81 -0.18 -23.49 10.66
N HIS A 82 -0.11 -22.68 9.59
CA HIS A 82 1.12 -22.04 9.15
C HIS A 82 1.50 -20.86 10.06
N ARG A 83 2.17 -21.20 11.19
CA ARG A 83 2.55 -20.25 12.24
C ARG A 83 3.99 -19.71 12.15
N HIS A 84 4.85 -20.36 11.37
CA HIS A 84 6.31 -20.12 11.37
C HIS A 84 6.92 -20.17 9.98
N GLY A 85 8.00 -19.41 9.79
CA GLY A 85 8.82 -19.44 8.56
C GLY A 85 8.60 -18.22 7.67
N GLN A 86 8.85 -18.39 6.37
CA GLN A 86 8.72 -17.28 5.42
C GLN A 86 7.24 -17.06 5.05
N ASP A 87 6.81 -15.81 5.04
CA ASP A 87 5.50 -15.45 4.51
C ASP A 87 5.54 -15.11 3.02
N THR A 88 4.37 -15.04 2.40
CA THR A 88 4.21 -14.78 0.98
C THR A 88 3.27 -13.62 0.69
N ILE A 89 3.49 -12.91 -0.40
CA ILE A 89 2.51 -12.01 -1.01
C ILE A 89 2.27 -12.46 -2.44
N ASP A 90 1.02 -12.58 -2.87
CA ASP A 90 0.68 -12.96 -4.23
C ASP A 90 1.06 -11.83 -5.22
N PRO A 91 1.95 -12.10 -6.20
CA PRO A 91 2.41 -11.08 -7.13
C PRO A 91 1.33 -10.67 -8.15
N GLU A 92 0.41 -11.57 -8.53
CA GLU A 92 -0.68 -11.26 -9.45
C GLU A 92 -1.70 -10.33 -8.76
N LEU A 93 -2.09 -10.63 -7.51
CA LEU A 93 -2.95 -9.74 -6.72
C LEU A 93 -2.30 -8.37 -6.49
N THR A 94 -0.98 -8.34 -6.33
CA THR A 94 -0.21 -7.10 -6.21
C THR A 94 -0.34 -6.25 -7.48
N VAL A 95 -0.12 -6.83 -8.67
CA VAL A 95 -0.24 -6.07 -9.92
C VAL A 95 -1.70 -5.67 -10.18
N ASP A 96 -2.68 -6.52 -9.85
CA ASP A 96 -4.09 -6.14 -9.95
C ASP A 96 -4.43 -4.93 -9.06
N ALA A 97 -3.83 -4.85 -7.87
CA ALA A 97 -3.99 -3.69 -6.99
C ALA A 97 -3.35 -2.42 -7.58
N LEU A 98 -2.19 -2.55 -8.23
CA LEU A 98 -1.54 -1.44 -8.92
C LEU A 98 -2.38 -0.94 -10.11
N GLU A 99 -3.00 -1.84 -10.88
CA GLU A 99 -3.92 -1.48 -11.96
C GLU A 99 -5.17 -0.76 -11.45
N ARG A 100 -5.76 -1.22 -10.33
CA ARG A 100 -6.86 -0.51 -9.66
C ARG A 100 -6.44 0.88 -9.18
N MET A 101 -5.24 1.01 -8.63
CA MET A 101 -4.68 2.30 -8.22
C MET A 101 -4.49 3.22 -9.43
N ALA A 102 -3.94 2.71 -10.54
CA ALA A 102 -3.76 3.47 -11.77
C ALA A 102 -5.11 3.99 -12.30
N ALA A 103 -6.15 3.17 -12.31
CA ALA A 103 -7.51 3.59 -12.69
C ALA A 103 -8.06 4.68 -11.76
N ARG A 104 -7.83 4.57 -10.44
CA ARG A 104 -8.26 5.59 -9.46
C ARG A 104 -7.53 6.91 -9.65
N LEU A 105 -6.23 6.88 -9.96
CA LEU A 105 -5.41 8.05 -10.25
C LEU A 105 -5.84 8.71 -11.57
N HIS A 106 -6.15 7.90 -12.59
CA HIS A 106 -6.68 8.41 -13.86
C HIS A 106 -7.96 9.20 -13.64
N LYS A 107 -8.90 8.63 -12.88
CA LYS A 107 -10.14 9.32 -12.51
C LYS A 107 -9.90 10.61 -11.73
N ALA A 108 -8.93 10.62 -10.80
CA ALA A 108 -8.56 11.84 -10.08
C ALA A 108 -8.08 12.94 -11.04
N ALA A 109 -7.29 12.58 -12.05
CA ALA A 109 -6.79 13.50 -13.06
C ALA A 109 -7.91 14.03 -13.97
N GLU A 110 -8.79 13.15 -14.46
CA GLU A 110 -9.95 13.53 -15.29
C GLU A 110 -10.87 14.53 -14.56
N ASP A 111 -11.16 14.22 -13.30
CA ASP A 111 -12.06 15.01 -12.46
C ASP A 111 -11.35 16.19 -11.75
N ARG A 112 -10.02 16.35 -11.94
CA ARG A 112 -9.16 17.36 -11.29
C ARG A 112 -9.34 17.42 -9.77
N GLN A 113 -9.36 16.26 -9.13
CA GLN A 113 -9.63 16.13 -7.70
C GLN A 113 -8.48 16.67 -6.84
N SER A 114 -8.78 17.01 -5.58
CA SER A 114 -7.77 17.22 -4.55
C SER A 114 -7.22 15.89 -4.06
N VAL A 115 -5.88 15.78 -3.97
CA VAL A 115 -5.18 14.53 -3.65
C VAL A 115 -4.15 14.75 -2.56
N LEU A 116 -4.24 13.94 -1.51
CA LEU A 116 -3.24 13.86 -0.45
C LEU A 116 -2.33 12.64 -0.67
N PHE A 117 -1.03 12.84 -0.59
CA PHE A 117 -0.04 11.77 -0.59
C PHE A 117 0.51 11.58 0.82
N ALA A 118 0.53 10.36 1.31
CA ALA A 118 1.09 9.98 2.60
C ALA A 118 1.74 8.59 2.50
N THR A 119 2.83 8.37 3.23
CA THR A 119 3.51 7.06 3.28
C THR A 119 4.14 6.81 4.64
N GLY A 120 3.99 5.58 5.14
CA GLY A 120 4.78 5.06 6.25
C GLY A 120 6.16 4.54 5.86
N HIS A 121 6.50 4.56 4.55
CA HIS A 121 7.75 4.02 4.00
C HIS A 121 8.57 5.11 3.30
N PRO A 122 9.11 6.09 4.06
CA PRO A 122 9.75 7.27 3.48
C PRO A 122 11.00 6.95 2.66
N GLY A 123 11.66 5.82 2.90
CA GLY A 123 12.85 5.42 2.13
C GLY A 123 12.55 4.96 0.70
N GLY A 124 11.57 4.08 0.51
CA GLY A 124 11.35 3.40 -0.77
C GLY A 124 10.29 4.02 -1.67
N LEU A 125 9.28 4.70 -1.10
CA LEU A 125 8.11 5.17 -1.88
C LEU A 125 8.08 6.68 -2.12
N LEU A 126 9.00 7.44 -1.51
CA LEU A 126 8.94 8.90 -1.58
C LEU A 126 9.11 9.42 -3.01
N ASP A 127 10.03 8.85 -3.78
CA ASP A 127 10.24 9.29 -5.17
C ASP A 127 9.09 8.88 -6.10
N VAL A 128 8.47 7.72 -5.85
CA VAL A 128 7.25 7.31 -6.55
C VAL A 128 6.14 8.32 -6.28
N HIS A 129 5.87 8.66 -5.01
CA HIS A 129 4.86 9.65 -4.66
C HIS A 129 5.16 11.04 -5.22
N ARG A 130 6.41 11.49 -5.20
CA ARG A 130 6.83 12.76 -5.82
C ARG A 130 6.52 12.79 -7.31
N ALA A 131 6.89 11.74 -8.04
CA ALA A 131 6.64 11.63 -9.47
C ALA A 131 5.13 11.60 -9.77
N THR A 132 4.34 10.80 -9.04
CA THR A 132 2.89 10.74 -9.22
C THR A 132 2.21 12.07 -8.88
N ALA A 133 2.61 12.73 -7.79
CA ALA A 133 2.06 14.03 -7.40
C ALA A 133 2.37 15.12 -8.44
N ALA A 134 3.57 15.12 -9.02
CA ALA A 134 3.93 16.03 -10.11
C ALA A 134 3.05 15.80 -11.35
N ALA A 135 2.81 14.54 -11.72
CA ALA A 135 1.95 14.19 -12.85
C ALA A 135 0.49 14.62 -12.62
N LEU A 136 -0.08 14.35 -11.45
CA LEU A 136 -1.44 14.79 -11.11
C LEU A 136 -1.56 16.31 -11.07
N ARG A 137 -0.56 17.01 -10.51
CA ARG A 137 -0.52 18.48 -10.52
C ARG A 137 -0.49 19.02 -11.96
N ALA A 138 0.29 18.42 -12.85
CA ALA A 138 0.33 18.78 -14.26
C ALA A 138 -1.01 18.54 -14.98
N ALA A 139 -1.79 17.54 -14.53
CA ALA A 139 -3.15 17.29 -15.00
C ALA A 139 -4.20 18.26 -14.42
N GLY A 140 -3.82 19.13 -13.47
CA GLY A 140 -4.69 20.12 -12.85
C GLY A 140 -5.30 19.71 -11.52
N CYS A 141 -4.86 18.59 -10.92
CA CYS A 141 -5.24 18.24 -9.56
C CYS A 141 -4.62 19.19 -8.53
N GLU A 142 -5.36 19.47 -7.46
CA GLU A 142 -4.81 20.08 -6.26
C GLU A 142 -4.04 19.01 -5.47
N ILE A 143 -2.79 19.29 -5.10
CA ILE A 143 -2.03 18.44 -4.18
C ILE A 143 -2.14 19.05 -2.78
N VAL A 144 -2.83 18.36 -1.89
CA VAL A 144 -3.10 18.82 -0.53
C VAL A 144 -1.79 18.91 0.25
N VAL A 145 -1.55 20.09 0.84
CA VAL A 145 -0.45 20.31 1.77
C VAL A 145 -1.02 20.23 3.18
N ILE A 146 -0.45 19.34 3.99
CA ILE A 146 -0.81 19.25 5.41
C ILE A 146 -0.25 20.50 6.11
N PRO A 147 -1.07 21.25 6.87
CA PRO A 147 -0.59 22.42 7.58
C PRO A 147 0.43 22.05 8.66
N GLU A 148 1.41 22.91 8.88
CA GLU A 148 2.35 22.80 9.99
C GLU A 148 1.62 22.95 11.34
N GLY A 149 2.21 22.40 12.39
CA GLY A 149 1.71 22.58 13.76
C GLY A 149 0.51 21.70 14.13
N LEU A 150 0.20 20.67 13.34
CA LEU A 150 -0.73 19.63 13.78
C LEU A 150 -0.15 18.87 14.97
N ALA A 151 -0.93 18.79 16.04
CA ALA A 151 -0.60 18.03 17.23
C ALA A 151 -1.57 16.86 17.40
N THR A 152 -1.02 15.72 17.78
CA THR A 152 -1.76 14.57 18.31
C THR A 152 -1.41 14.42 19.79
N GLU A 153 -2.18 13.61 20.52
CA GLU A 153 -1.84 13.26 21.91
C GLU A 153 -0.49 12.54 22.03
N GLU A 154 0.02 12.00 20.92
CA GLU A 154 1.24 11.19 20.83
C GLU A 154 2.44 11.96 20.23
N GLY A 155 2.26 13.18 19.70
CA GLY A 155 3.34 13.98 19.12
C GLY A 155 2.90 15.17 18.27
N MET A 156 3.86 15.90 17.69
CA MET A 156 3.59 17.02 16.76
C MET A 156 4.20 16.74 15.38
N VAL A 157 3.50 17.20 14.34
CA VAL A 157 4.01 17.26 12.96
C VAL A 157 4.65 18.63 12.76
N PHE A 158 5.97 18.65 12.57
CA PHE A 158 6.74 19.83 12.21
C PHE A 158 6.73 20.04 10.70
#